data_AF-A0A2K3KJJ8-F1
#
_entry.id   AF-A0A2K3KJJ8-F1
#
_cell.length_a   1.000
_cell.length_b   1.000
_cell.length_c   1.000
_cell.angle_alpha   90.00
_cell.angle_beta   90.00
_cell.angle_gamma   90.00
#
_symmetry.space_group_name_H-M   'P 1'
#
loop_
_entity.id
_entity.type
_entity.pdbx_description
1 polymer ?
#
loop_
_entity_poly.entity_id
_entity_poly.type
_entity_poly.pdbx_seq_one_letter_code
_entity_poly.pdbx_strand_id
1 'polypeptide(L)'
;GKENNEYKYPFIKKASSFSSPPSISTTNTNDGYDYIIVGGGTAGCPLAATLSKNFNVLLLERGGVPFTNPNVSFLDNFHITLADTSPTSASQFFMSTDGVYNARARVLGGGSSINAGFYTRASSRYT
;
A
#
# COMPACT_ATOMS: atom_id res chain seq x y z
N GLY A 1 4.97 -3.63 33.20
CA GLY A 1 4.65 -2.22 32.96
C GLY A 1 4.17 -2.05 31.55
N LYS A 2 2.87 -1.78 31.35
CA LYS A 2 2.32 -1.34 30.06
C LYS A 2 2.37 0.18 30.08
N GLU A 3 3.51 0.76 29.75
CA GLU A 3 3.59 2.21 29.56
C GLU A 3 2.97 2.59 28.21
N ASN A 4 2.18 3.66 28.25
CA ASN A 4 1.35 4.14 27.15
C ASN A 4 2.22 4.74 26.04
N ASN A 5 2.60 3.91 25.06
CA ASN A 5 3.34 4.31 23.84
C ASN A 5 2.62 5.38 22.99
N GLU A 6 1.36 5.69 23.30
CA GLU A 6 0.53 6.67 22.60
C GLU A 6 1.09 8.09 22.67
N TYR A 7 1.83 8.44 23.73
CA TYR A 7 2.45 9.77 23.87
C TYR A 7 3.81 9.91 23.19
N LYS A 8 4.50 8.79 22.89
CA LYS A 8 5.86 8.82 22.34
C LYS A 8 5.88 9.07 20.83
N TYR A 9 4.85 8.62 20.11
CA TYR A 9 4.76 8.74 18.66
C TYR A 9 3.31 9.01 18.21
N PRO A 10 2.84 10.28 18.24
CA PRO A 10 1.44 10.62 17.98
C PRO A 10 0.95 10.30 16.55
N PHE A 11 1.87 10.04 15.62
CA PHE A 11 1.57 9.67 14.24
C PHE A 11 1.27 8.17 14.04
N ILE A 12 1.57 7.32 15.03
CA ILE A 12 1.38 5.87 14.93
C ILE A 12 0.01 5.49 15.47
N LYS A 13 -0.86 5.01 14.59
CA LYS A 13 -2.21 4.55 14.95
C LYS A 13 -2.31 3.03 14.86
N LYS A 14 -3.21 2.44 15.65
CA LYS A 14 -3.63 1.04 15.47
C LYS A 14 -4.24 0.85 14.08
N ALA A 15 -4.15 -0.36 13.54
CA ALA A 15 -4.83 -0.71 12.30
C ALA A 15 -6.35 -0.45 12.42
N SER A 16 -6.93 0.17 11.40
CA SER A 16 -8.35 0.53 11.35
C SER A 16 -9.25 -0.71 11.33
N SER A 17 -10.35 -0.67 12.10
CA SER A 17 -11.45 -1.63 12.00
C SER A 17 -12.44 -1.18 10.92
N PHE A 18 -13.01 -2.12 10.16
CA PHE A 18 -14.04 -1.80 9.17
C PHE A 18 -15.38 -1.53 9.88
N SER A 19 -16.06 -0.45 9.51
CA SER A 19 -17.48 -0.20 9.84
C SER A 19 -18.36 -0.83 8.75
N SER A 20 -19.56 -1.27 9.11
CA SER A 20 -20.53 -1.78 8.13
C SER A 20 -20.77 -0.77 7.00
N PRO A 21 -20.81 -1.21 5.73
CA PRO A 21 -21.00 -0.31 4.61
C PRO A 21 -22.43 0.26 4.61
N PRO A 22 -22.63 1.53 4.19
CA PRO A 22 -23.96 2.08 3.97
C PRO A 22 -24.65 1.37 2.79
N SER A 23 -25.98 1.29 2.85
CA SER A 23 -26.82 0.77 1.77
C SER A 23 -26.63 1.60 0.50
N ILE A 24 -26.14 0.98 -0.57
CA ILE A 24 -25.83 1.63 -1.85
C ILE A 24 -27.08 1.62 -2.74
N SER A 25 -27.47 2.77 -3.32
CA SER A 25 -28.44 2.80 -4.41
C SER A 25 -27.70 2.61 -5.73
N THR A 26 -28.00 1.51 -6.42
CA THR A 26 -27.43 1.21 -7.74
C THR A 26 -28.04 2.15 -8.78
N THR A 27 -27.30 3.18 -9.18
CA THR A 27 -27.55 3.86 -10.45
C THR A 27 -27.03 2.98 -11.58
N ASN A 28 -27.92 2.51 -12.45
CA ASN A 28 -27.61 1.66 -13.60
C ASN A 28 -26.77 2.43 -14.65
N THR A 29 -25.47 2.55 -14.43
CA THR A 29 -24.50 2.84 -15.48
C THR A 29 -23.94 1.49 -15.95
N ASN A 30 -24.21 1.11 -17.20
CA ASN A 30 -23.80 -0.18 -17.79
C ASN A 30 -22.28 -0.33 -18.01
N ASP A 31 -21.45 0.49 -17.37
CA ASP A 31 -19.99 0.42 -17.45
C ASP A 31 -19.45 -0.43 -16.29
N GLY A 32 -19.84 -1.70 -16.28
CA GLY A 32 -19.35 -2.67 -15.31
C GLY A 32 -17.87 -3.01 -15.52
N TYR A 33 -17.18 -3.36 -14.43
CA TYR A 33 -15.85 -3.95 -14.50
C TYR A 33 -15.95 -5.47 -14.37
N ASP A 34 -15.20 -6.19 -15.19
CA ASP A 34 -15.06 -7.65 -15.09
C ASP A 34 -14.23 -8.04 -13.86
N TYR A 35 -13.24 -7.21 -13.52
CA TYR A 35 -12.37 -7.41 -12.36
C TYR A 35 -12.18 -6.12 -11.57
N ILE A 36 -12.28 -6.23 -10.24
CA ILE A 36 -11.89 -5.18 -9.30
C ILE A 36 -10.68 -5.68 -8.52
N ILE A 37 -9.55 -5.01 -8.69
CA ILE A 37 -8.30 -5.28 -7.97
C ILE A 37 -8.15 -4.22 -6.88
N VAL A 38 -8.10 -4.68 -5.63
CA VAL A 38 -7.91 -3.79 -4.47
C VAL A 38 -6.46 -3.86 -4.03
N GLY A 39 -5.73 -2.77 -4.25
CA GLY A 39 -4.31 -2.61 -3.97
C GLY A 39 -3.47 -2.61 -5.25
N GLY A 40 -3.00 -1.44 -5.65
CA GLY A 40 -2.07 -1.24 -6.77
C GLY A 40 -0.62 -1.45 -6.38
N GLY A 41 -0.34 -2.56 -5.68
CA GLY A 41 0.99 -2.88 -5.19
C GLY A 41 1.79 -3.81 -6.11
N THR A 42 2.86 -4.40 -5.57
CA THR A 42 3.79 -5.31 -6.27
C THR A 42 3.08 -6.45 -7.02
N ALA A 43 1.99 -6.98 -6.49
CA ALA A 43 1.18 -8.02 -7.17
C ALA A 43 0.02 -7.44 -7.99
N GLY A 44 -0.61 -6.36 -7.51
CA GLY A 44 -1.81 -5.79 -8.13
C GLY A 44 -1.54 -5.11 -9.46
N CYS A 45 -0.45 -4.36 -9.59
CA CYS A 45 -0.08 -3.71 -10.85
C CYS A 45 0.13 -4.71 -12.01
N PRO A 46 0.99 -5.74 -11.90
CA PRO A 46 1.19 -6.69 -13.00
C PRO A 46 -0.07 -7.53 -13.29
N LEU A 47 -0.87 -7.84 -12.27
CA LEU A 47 -2.16 -8.52 -12.46
C LEU A 47 -3.12 -7.65 -13.28
N ALA A 48 -3.29 -6.38 -12.89
CA ALA A 48 -4.13 -5.42 -13.61
C ALA A 48 -3.69 -5.27 -15.06
N ALA A 49 -2.39 -5.08 -15.29
CA ALA A 49 -1.81 -4.95 -16.63
C ALA A 49 -2.01 -6.20 -17.51
N THR A 50 -2.10 -7.38 -16.89
CA THR A 50 -2.33 -8.64 -17.62
C THR A 50 -3.81 -8.79 -17.97
N LEU A 51 -4.71 -8.59 -17.00
CA LEU A 51 -6.15 -8.74 -17.19
C LEU A 51 -6.73 -7.66 -18.11
N SER A 52 -6.21 -6.43 -18.03
CA SER A 52 -6.70 -5.30 -18.83
C SER A 52 -6.47 -5.46 -20.34
N LYS A 53 -5.74 -6.49 -20.77
CA LYS A 53 -5.59 -6.82 -22.19
C LYS A 53 -6.90 -7.29 -22.82
N ASN A 54 -7.77 -7.95 -22.04
CA ASN A 54 -8.97 -8.62 -22.54
C ASN A 54 -10.25 -8.26 -21.76
N PHE A 55 -10.12 -7.54 -20.64
CA PHE A 55 -11.21 -7.29 -19.69
C PHE A 55 -11.21 -5.85 -19.20
N ASN A 56 -12.38 -5.37 -18.76
CA ASN A 56 -12.53 -4.09 -18.08
C ASN A 56 -12.10 -4.24 -16.61
N VAL A 57 -11.00 -3.60 -16.24
CA VAL A 57 -10.39 -3.76 -14.91
C VAL A 57 -10.40 -2.44 -14.16
N LEU A 58 -10.94 -2.45 -12.93
CA LEU A 58 -10.80 -1.36 -11.96
C LEU A 58 -9.67 -1.70 -10.98
N LEU A 59 -8.65 -0.85 -10.91
CA LEU A 59 -7.60 -0.93 -9.91
C LEU A 59 -7.79 0.18 -8.87
N LEU A 60 -7.98 -0.21 -7.61
CA LEU A 60 -8.13 0.71 -6.48
C LEU A 60 -6.84 0.75 -5.67
N GLU A 61 -6.24 1.93 -5.52
CA GLU A 61 -5.09 2.17 -4.65
C GLU A 61 -5.39 3.37 -3.75
N ARG A 62 -5.15 3.23 -2.44
CA ARG A 62 -5.41 4.32 -1.47
C ARG A 62 -4.32 5.39 -1.52
N GLY A 63 -3.13 5.01 -1.96
CA GLY A 63 -1.98 5.89 -2.12
C GLY A 63 -2.05 6.83 -3.32
N GLY A 64 -1.04 7.69 -3.41
CA GLY A 64 -0.79 8.51 -4.59
C GLY A 64 -0.05 7.75 -5.69
N VAL A 65 0.37 8.48 -6.72
CA VAL A 65 1.27 7.97 -7.76
C VAL A 65 2.74 8.24 -7.38
N PRO A 66 3.70 7.36 -7.73
CA PRO A 66 5.09 7.50 -7.29
C PRO A 66 5.81 8.69 -7.96
N PHE A 67 5.47 8.99 -9.22
CA PHE A 67 6.22 9.94 -10.06
C PHE A 67 6.11 11.40 -9.63
N THR A 68 5.17 11.74 -8.75
CA THR A 68 5.02 13.09 -8.21
C THR A 68 5.89 13.35 -6.99
N ASN A 69 6.54 12.32 -6.43
CA ASN A 69 7.41 12.43 -5.26
C ASN A 69 8.84 11.96 -5.61
N PRO A 70 9.82 12.87 -5.73
CA PRO A 70 11.21 12.53 -6.00
C PRO A 70 11.81 11.51 -5.02
N ASN A 71 11.38 11.52 -3.76
CA ASN A 71 11.88 10.57 -2.77
C ASN A 71 11.44 9.13 -3.06
N VAL A 72 10.31 8.96 -3.77
CA VAL A 72 9.80 7.66 -4.23
C VAL A 72 10.38 7.31 -5.60
N SER A 73 10.54 8.29 -6.48
CA SER A 73 11.06 8.10 -7.83
C SER A 73 12.54 7.70 -7.88
N PHE A 74 13.34 8.18 -6.94
CA PHE A 74 14.77 7.88 -6.86
C PHE A 74 15.05 6.84 -5.79
N LEU A 75 15.61 5.70 -6.21
CA LEU A 75 15.91 4.57 -5.32
C LEU A 75 16.84 4.95 -4.16
N ASP A 76 17.79 5.85 -4.38
CA ASP A 76 18.72 6.34 -3.34
C ASP A 76 17.99 6.98 -2.15
N ASN A 77 16.77 7.49 -2.38
CA ASN A 77 15.95 8.17 -1.38
C ASN A 77 14.98 7.23 -0.64
N PHE A 78 15.04 5.91 -0.85
CA PHE A 78 14.11 4.96 -0.22
C PHE A 78 14.03 5.15 1.31
N HIS A 79 15.16 5.41 1.96
CA HIS A 79 15.25 5.65 3.40
C HIS A 79 14.53 6.93 3.85
N ILE A 80 14.54 7.99 3.02
CA ILE A 80 13.81 9.23 3.27
C ILE A 80 12.31 8.97 3.19
N THR A 81 11.85 8.25 2.17
CA THR A 81 10.44 7.86 2.05
C THR A 81 9.99 6.98 3.21
N LEU A 82 10.82 6.05 3.65
CA LEU A 82 10.52 5.21 4.80
C LEU A 82 10.46 6.02 6.09
N ALA A 83 11.27 7.06 6.24
CA ALA A 83 11.28 7.94 7.41
C ALA A 83 10.19 9.03 7.41
N ASP A 84 9.53 9.27 6.28
CA ASP A 84 8.50 10.31 6.15
C ASP A 84 7.22 9.94 6.91
N THR A 85 6.96 10.66 8.01
CA THR A 85 5.77 10.51 8.86
C THR A 85 4.62 11.42 8.46
N SER A 86 4.72 12.14 7.33
CA SER A 86 3.66 13.03 6.87
C SER A 86 2.36 12.27 6.59
N PRO A 87 1.18 12.87 6.82
CA PRO A 87 -0.11 12.22 6.54
C PRO A 87 -0.31 11.84 5.06
N THR A 88 0.48 12.43 4.16
CA THR A 88 0.46 12.20 2.71
C THR A 88 1.63 11.34 2.23
N SER A 89 2.46 10.83 3.15
CA SER A 89 3.62 10.00 2.84
C SER A 89 3.24 8.76 2.04
N ALA A 90 4.14 8.37 1.13
CA ALA A 90 4.07 7.11 0.39
C ALA A 90 4.37 5.89 1.28
N SER A 91 4.90 6.12 2.49
CA SER A 91 5.04 5.14 3.56
C SER A 91 4.02 5.44 4.67
N GLN A 92 3.37 4.42 5.18
CA GLN A 92 2.49 4.53 6.35
C GLN A 92 3.05 3.68 7.48
N PHE A 93 3.39 4.33 8.59
CA PHE A 93 3.77 3.65 9.83
C PHE A 93 2.56 3.05 10.54
N PHE A 94 2.78 1.90 11.16
CA PHE A 94 1.84 1.28 12.08
C PHE A 94 2.61 0.47 13.14
N MET A 95 1.94 0.18 14.25
CA MET A 95 2.47 -0.70 15.29
C MET A 95 1.64 -1.98 15.29
N SER A 96 2.32 -3.12 15.28
CA SER A 96 1.68 -4.43 15.41
C SER A 96 1.08 -4.61 16.81
N THR A 97 0.29 -5.66 16.99
CA THR A 97 -0.40 -5.96 18.26
C THR A 97 0.56 -6.27 19.41
N ASP A 98 1.76 -6.75 19.10
CA ASP A 98 2.86 -7.03 20.01
C ASP A 98 3.83 -5.84 20.19
N GLY A 99 3.54 -4.67 19.58
CA GLY A 99 4.29 -3.44 19.81
C GLY A 99 5.47 -3.21 18.87
N VAL A 100 5.58 -3.95 17.77
CA VAL A 100 6.65 -3.78 16.78
C VAL A 100 6.28 -2.70 15.78
N TYR A 101 7.20 -1.75 15.56
CA TYR A 101 7.05 -0.72 14.56
C TYR A 101 7.25 -1.28 13.16
N ASN A 102 6.30 -0.98 12.28
CA ASN A 102 6.30 -1.44 10.90
C ASN A 102 5.94 -0.28 9.98
N ALA A 103 6.38 -0.37 8.73
CA ALA A 103 6.00 0.52 7.65
C ALA A 103 5.35 -0.30 6.54
N ARG A 104 4.35 0.29 5.87
CA ARG A 104 3.73 -0.28 4.67
C ARG A 104 3.63 0.77 3.59
N ALA A 105 3.72 0.34 2.34
CA ALA A 105 3.52 1.25 1.22
C ALA A 105 2.07 1.75 1.16
N ARG A 106 1.93 3.00 0.74
CA ARG A 106 0.69 3.72 0.46
C ARG A 106 0.90 4.57 -0.81
N VAL A 107 1.25 3.90 -1.90
CA VAL A 107 1.53 4.49 -3.21
C VAL A 107 1.34 3.42 -4.29
N LEU A 108 0.97 3.82 -5.50
CA LEU A 108 0.94 2.93 -6.67
C LEU A 108 2.34 2.31 -6.90
N GLY A 109 2.35 1.02 -7.23
CA GLY A 109 3.52 0.13 -7.22
C GLY A 109 3.80 -0.51 -5.85
N GLY A 110 3.21 0.02 -4.77
CA GLY A 110 3.26 -0.56 -3.43
C GLY A 110 4.68 -0.66 -2.87
N GLY A 111 4.99 -1.80 -2.23
CA GLY A 111 6.30 -2.05 -1.63
C GLY A 111 7.45 -1.92 -2.63
N SER A 112 7.21 -2.24 -3.91
CA SER A 112 8.21 -2.08 -4.97
C SER A 112 8.63 -0.63 -5.21
N SER A 113 7.76 0.34 -4.90
CA SER A 113 8.07 1.78 -5.07
C SER A 113 8.88 2.37 -3.92
N ILE A 114 8.98 1.66 -2.78
CA ILE A 114 9.63 2.18 -1.56
C ILE A 114 10.67 1.21 -0.98
N ASN A 115 11.02 0.15 -1.70
CA ASN A 115 12.03 -0.82 -1.27
C ASN A 115 13.45 -0.32 -1.58
N ALA A 116 14.44 -1.08 -1.12
CA ALA A 116 15.85 -0.80 -1.37
C ALA A 116 16.42 -1.48 -2.64
N GLY A 117 15.56 -1.95 -3.56
CA GLY A 117 15.99 -2.58 -4.82
C GLY A 117 16.55 -4.00 -4.71
N PHE A 118 16.52 -4.63 -3.54
CA PHE A 118 17.02 -6.01 -3.41
C PHE A 118 16.10 -7.01 -4.12
N TYR A 119 16.73 -7.85 -4.96
CA TYR A 119 16.10 -9.03 -5.54
C TYR A 119 16.65 -10.28 -4.87
N THR A 120 15.77 -11.18 -4.47
CA THR A 120 16.14 -12.47 -3.86
C THR A 120 15.10 -13.52 -4.25
N ARG A 121 15.56 -14.76 -4.45
CA ARG A 121 14.70 -15.93 -4.68
C ARG A 121 15.05 -17.01 -3.67
N ALA A 122 14.05 -17.77 -3.23
CA ALA A 122 14.27 -18.92 -2.36
C ALA A 122 15.20 -19.95 -3.04
N SER A 123 16.01 -20.64 -2.23
CA SER A 123 16.81 -21.76 -2.71
C SER A 123 15.91 -22.89 -3.18
N SER A 124 16.30 -23.54 -4.29
CA SER A 124 15.61 -24.72 -4.82
C SER A 124 15.58 -25.91 -3.85
N ARG A 125 16.37 -25.89 -2.78
CA ARG A 125 16.34 -26.95 -1.76
C ARG A 125 15.11 -26.92 -0.83
N TYR A 126 14.33 -25.83 -0.86
CA TYR A 126 13.17 -25.62 0.03
C TYR A 126 11.86 -25.35 -0.74
N THR A 127 11.82 -25.69 -2.03
CA THR A 127 10.66 -25.52 -2.94
C THR A 127 10.44 -26.80 -3.71
#